data_AF-A0A246K3M0-F1
#
_entry.id   AF-A0A246K3M0-F1
#
_cell.length_a   1.000
_cell.length_b   1.000
_cell.length_c   1.000
_cell.angle_alpha   90.00
_cell.angle_beta   90.00
_cell.angle_gamma   90.00
#
_symmetry.space_group_name_H-M   'P 1'
#
loop_
_entity.id
_entity.type
_entity.pdbx_description
1 polymer ?
#
loop_
_entity_poly.entity_id
_entity_poly.type
_entity_poly.pdbx_seq_one_letter_code
_entity_poly.pdbx_strand_id
1 'polypeptide(L)'
;MKKSPVSGLAGAVRIDRLTLQGITKAENHGKRLDESSKRRVIKDAPAVTTTGLDLYALYEEHIEGAFVPKAECRALHVLVQFPTDLVDGDDASGMLRHARQFAERVFGNRAIFADRIDRDEQGQQVVDLFVAPIYLKKTKRQDKVAISTTKHLKALAAKHGFNKTTLRNEGRALQTAFFEYLRDEMQLDGVERGEQKWSLDPDWKSREQLREEELEKLKAETENALAEAAEARAVALAEVARAQAMRIEEAEAAHDRRLAQQQSAERMTVALAKMEAANARLNAELQEKLAAAKVKEAEAELQAERWRVENQAAERDRAKAAAMIQAATDQSRQLANDRTLHQEQITLLSRSADDKEGLHLQIGRHPVSDAGFAMDEQHMSAMERDAYRKPWPPAIAAVARALARALAIIRDAAAKVFERERAIANRETLMATEQAEANRRLEERRAAQMHEHRLAMEALEVRQAAVDAAHADAVRSRADAEARIERATMREKTASAKAAFNARWGRALVAIADTPNVITINEDGVASFDKQIAKTFGEEFADTMPSNPPEWAEKGLTRELEIAEQRHVLAERYRQASKQVQQLAALLEKAGSVLTPRQQLVAEEVRHAVEKAAALSNRQVRDM
;
A
#
# COMPACT_ATOMS: atom_id res chain seq x y z
N MET A 1 -4.23 53.72 -27.44
CA MET A 1 -3.80 52.89 -28.60
C MET A 1 -4.59 53.32 -29.82
N LYS A 2 -3.92 53.61 -30.95
CA LYS A 2 -4.62 53.88 -32.22
C LYS A 2 -5.29 52.57 -32.67
N LYS A 3 -6.59 52.60 -32.96
CA LYS A 3 -7.26 51.46 -33.61
C LYS A 3 -6.53 51.20 -34.94
N SER A 4 -6.22 49.94 -35.23
CA SER A 4 -5.66 49.59 -36.55
C SER A 4 -6.66 50.03 -37.63
N PRO A 5 -6.20 50.55 -38.78
CA PRO A 5 -7.07 51.01 -39.86
C PRO A 5 -8.02 49.93 -40.39
N VAL A 6 -7.70 48.65 -40.15
CA VAL A 6 -8.50 47.49 -40.59
C VAL A 6 -9.37 46.88 -39.47
N SER A 7 -9.48 47.57 -38.33
CA SER A 7 -10.30 47.14 -37.20
C SER A 7 -11.78 47.07 -37.62
N GLY A 8 -12.37 45.87 -37.58
CA GLY A 8 -13.76 45.62 -37.96
C GLY A 8 -13.94 45.07 -39.38
N LEU A 9 -12.98 45.35 -40.28
CA LEU A 9 -12.94 44.86 -41.66
C LEU A 9 -12.11 43.59 -41.83
N ALA A 10 -11.12 43.37 -40.96
CA ALA A 10 -10.30 42.16 -40.97
C ALA A 10 -10.86 41.07 -40.06
N GLY A 11 -10.96 39.86 -40.59
CA GLY A 11 -11.17 38.66 -39.79
C GLY A 11 -9.87 38.18 -39.15
N ALA A 12 -9.96 37.41 -38.08
CA ALA A 12 -8.81 36.85 -37.40
C ALA A 12 -9.01 35.37 -37.05
N VAL A 13 -7.98 34.56 -37.28
CA VAL A 13 -7.94 33.16 -36.85
C VAL A 13 -6.73 32.88 -35.96
N ARG A 14 -6.97 32.26 -34.79
CA ARG A 14 -5.93 31.91 -33.83
C ARG A 14 -6.02 30.44 -33.46
N ILE A 15 -4.89 29.87 -33.04
CA ILE A 15 -4.82 28.48 -32.62
C ILE A 15 -4.13 28.41 -31.27
N ASP A 16 -4.84 27.83 -30.32
CA ASP A 16 -4.27 27.36 -29.06
C ASP A 16 -4.11 25.84 -29.10
N ARG A 17 -2.99 25.36 -28.58
CA ARG A 17 -2.68 23.93 -28.53
C ARG A 17 -3.18 23.37 -27.21
N LEU A 18 -4.17 22.49 -27.27
CA LEU A 18 -4.79 21.93 -26.09
C LEU A 18 -4.12 20.60 -25.70
N THR A 19 -3.85 20.47 -24.41
CA THR A 19 -3.63 19.18 -23.73
C THR A 19 -4.98 18.57 -23.36
N LEU A 20 -5.02 17.34 -22.82
CA LEU A 20 -6.28 16.77 -22.31
C LEU A 20 -6.91 17.68 -21.22
N GLN A 21 -6.09 18.21 -20.32
CA GLN A 21 -6.54 19.16 -19.31
C GLN A 21 -7.04 20.47 -19.95
N GLY A 22 -6.41 20.90 -21.04
CA GLY A 22 -6.86 22.06 -21.83
C GLY A 22 -8.26 21.86 -22.43
N ILE A 23 -8.56 20.65 -22.93
CA ILE A 23 -9.90 20.29 -23.44
C ILE A 23 -10.93 20.38 -22.30
N THR A 24 -10.63 19.80 -21.13
CA THR A 24 -11.53 19.87 -19.96
C THR A 24 -11.75 21.31 -19.48
N LYS A 25 -10.71 22.15 -19.49
CA LYS A 25 -10.85 23.57 -19.15
C LYS A 25 -11.73 24.31 -20.17
N ALA A 26 -11.55 24.05 -21.46
CA ALA A 26 -12.37 24.65 -22.51
C ALA A 26 -13.84 24.18 -22.43
N GLU A 27 -14.07 22.93 -22.04
CA GLU A 27 -15.40 22.37 -21.78
C GLU A 27 -16.08 23.09 -20.62
N ASN A 28 -15.40 23.18 -19.47
CA ASN A 28 -15.90 23.91 -18.30
C ASN A 28 -16.18 25.38 -18.62
N HIS A 29 -15.35 26.00 -19.47
CA HIS A 29 -15.54 27.36 -19.94
C HIS A 29 -16.82 27.53 -20.75
N GLY A 30 -17.09 26.62 -21.70
CA GLY A 30 -18.32 26.66 -22.50
C GLY A 30 -19.57 26.36 -21.68
N LYS A 31 -19.46 25.45 -20.70
CA LYS A 31 -20.54 25.10 -19.78
C LYS A 31 -20.77 26.12 -18.66
N ARG A 32 -20.00 27.22 -18.65
CA ARG A 32 -20.05 28.26 -17.62
C ARG A 32 -19.81 27.75 -16.20
N LEU A 33 -18.95 26.74 -16.05
CA LEU A 33 -18.65 26.11 -14.77
C LEU A 33 -17.50 26.80 -14.01
N ASP A 34 -16.55 27.44 -14.71
CA ASP A 34 -15.46 28.19 -14.11
C ASP A 34 -15.84 29.65 -13.79
N GLU A 35 -15.15 30.27 -12.82
CA GLU A 35 -15.45 31.65 -12.42
C GLU A 35 -15.22 32.67 -13.54
N SER A 36 -14.25 32.44 -14.42
CA SER A 36 -13.90 33.40 -15.46
C SER A 36 -14.97 33.48 -16.54
N SER A 37 -15.58 32.36 -16.92
CA SER A 37 -16.71 32.33 -17.86
C SER A 37 -17.98 32.92 -17.25
N LYS A 38 -18.29 32.62 -15.99
CA LYS A 38 -19.43 33.22 -15.28
C LYS A 38 -19.39 34.75 -15.26
N ARG A 39 -18.20 35.34 -15.13
CA ARG A 39 -18.01 36.80 -15.16
C ARG A 39 -18.21 37.43 -16.54
N ARG A 40 -18.16 36.64 -17.62
CA ARG A 40 -18.28 37.11 -19.01
C ARG A 40 -19.70 37.08 -19.55
N VAL A 41 -20.62 36.42 -18.85
CA VAL A 41 -22.05 36.38 -19.19
C VAL A 41 -22.64 37.80 -19.06
N ILE A 42 -23.11 38.35 -20.17
CA ILE A 42 -23.80 39.65 -20.26
C ILE A 42 -25.27 39.43 -20.65
N LYS A 43 -25.55 38.40 -21.45
CA LYS A 43 -26.90 38.05 -21.92
C LYS A 43 -27.26 36.64 -21.46
N ASP A 44 -28.54 36.38 -21.22
CA ASP A 44 -29.04 35.03 -20.99
C ASP A 44 -29.41 34.39 -22.34
N ALA A 45 -28.38 33.89 -23.05
CA ALA A 45 -28.54 33.25 -24.35
C ALA A 45 -27.66 32.00 -24.43
N PRO A 46 -28.21 30.83 -24.78
CA PRO A 46 -27.42 29.60 -24.85
C PRO A 46 -26.41 29.64 -26.01
N ALA A 47 -25.29 28.94 -25.83
CA ALA A 47 -24.33 28.74 -26.90
C ALA A 47 -24.95 27.91 -28.04
N VAL A 48 -24.61 28.26 -29.28
CA VAL A 48 -25.03 27.51 -30.48
C VAL A 48 -23.91 26.56 -30.86
N THR A 49 -24.23 25.28 -31.07
CA THR A 49 -23.28 24.21 -31.41
C THR A 49 -23.96 23.18 -32.33
N THR A 50 -23.19 22.52 -33.19
CA THR A 50 -23.68 21.38 -34.00
C THR A 50 -23.34 20.02 -33.41
N THR A 51 -22.38 19.97 -32.49
CA THR A 51 -21.82 18.72 -31.93
C THR A 51 -22.19 18.51 -30.46
N GLY A 52 -22.35 19.60 -29.70
CA GLY A 52 -22.52 19.57 -28.25
C GLY A 52 -21.36 20.22 -27.49
N LEU A 53 -21.52 20.31 -26.17
CA LEU A 53 -20.58 20.98 -25.27
C LEU A 53 -19.66 20.03 -24.49
N ASP A 54 -19.88 18.72 -24.56
CA ASP A 54 -19.09 17.69 -23.87
C ASP A 54 -17.78 17.37 -24.62
N LEU A 55 -16.86 18.34 -24.63
CA LEU A 55 -15.67 18.31 -25.48
C LEU A 55 -14.77 17.09 -25.26
N TYR A 56 -14.64 16.61 -24.01
CA TYR A 56 -13.81 15.44 -23.73
C TYR A 56 -14.38 14.17 -24.36
N ALA A 57 -15.68 13.93 -24.19
CA ALA A 57 -16.36 12.77 -24.77
C ALA A 57 -16.35 12.82 -26.30
N LEU A 58 -16.63 13.99 -26.88
CA LEU A 58 -16.58 14.23 -28.33
C LEU A 58 -15.16 14.01 -28.88
N TYR A 59 -14.13 14.39 -28.14
CA TYR A 59 -12.75 14.11 -28.52
C TYR A 59 -12.47 12.61 -28.54
N GLU A 60 -12.85 11.86 -27.50
CA GLU A 60 -12.62 10.41 -27.41
C GLU A 60 -13.32 9.65 -28.54
N GLU A 61 -14.57 9.99 -28.83
CA GLU A 61 -15.33 9.41 -29.96
C GLU A 61 -14.64 9.73 -31.30
N HIS A 62 -14.21 10.98 -31.50
CA HIS A 62 -13.60 11.42 -32.75
C HIS A 62 -12.26 10.73 -33.05
N ILE A 63 -11.47 10.43 -32.02
CA ILE A 63 -10.17 9.77 -32.18
C ILE A 63 -10.25 8.25 -32.22
N GLU A 64 -11.43 7.66 -32.09
CA GLU A 64 -11.62 6.21 -32.04
C GLU A 64 -10.98 5.53 -33.27
N GLY A 65 -10.15 4.51 -33.01
CA GLY A 65 -9.41 3.79 -34.05
C GLY A 65 -8.24 4.55 -34.70
N ALA A 66 -8.00 5.82 -34.35
CA ALA A 66 -6.87 6.59 -34.86
C ALA A 66 -5.62 6.47 -33.97
N PHE A 67 -4.45 6.41 -34.60
CA PHE A 67 -3.18 6.48 -33.88
C PHE A 67 -2.92 7.89 -33.35
N VAL A 68 -2.90 8.04 -32.03
CA VAL A 68 -2.57 9.30 -31.35
C VAL A 68 -1.09 9.32 -30.94
N PRO A 69 -0.28 10.30 -31.39
CA PRO A 69 1.12 10.40 -30.99
C PRO A 69 1.27 10.72 -29.49
N LYS A 70 2.38 10.33 -28.87
CA LYS A 70 2.71 10.60 -27.45
C LYS A 70 3.05 12.09 -27.16
N ALA A 71 2.59 13.03 -27.99
CA ALA A 71 2.82 14.45 -27.76
C ALA A 71 1.86 14.98 -26.68
N GLU A 72 2.29 16.02 -25.96
CA GLU A 72 1.48 16.69 -24.93
C GLU A 72 0.23 17.35 -25.52
N CYS A 73 0.37 17.96 -26.71
CA CYS A 73 -0.74 18.53 -27.47
C CYS A 73 -1.59 17.42 -28.13
N ARG A 74 -2.88 17.44 -27.84
CA ARG A 74 -3.88 16.45 -28.26
C ARG A 74 -4.86 16.98 -29.30
N ALA A 75 -5.23 18.25 -29.17
CA ALA A 75 -6.16 18.95 -30.03
C ALA A 75 -5.74 20.40 -30.25
N LEU A 76 -6.37 21.06 -31.23
CA LEU A 76 -6.25 22.47 -31.51
C LEU A 76 -7.58 23.15 -31.18
N HIS A 77 -7.52 24.24 -30.43
CA HIS A 77 -8.63 25.18 -30.28
C HIS A 77 -8.41 26.30 -31.29
N VAL A 78 -9.22 26.31 -32.33
CA VAL A 78 -9.17 27.29 -33.41
C VAL A 78 -10.24 28.35 -33.13
N LEU A 79 -9.78 29.53 -32.74
CA LEU A 79 -10.63 30.70 -32.51
C LEU A 79 -10.77 31.47 -33.82
N VAL A 80 -11.97 31.53 -34.38
CA VAL A 80 -12.29 32.24 -35.62
C VAL A 80 -13.13 33.46 -35.28
N GLN A 81 -12.59 34.65 -35.50
CA GLN A 81 -13.28 35.91 -35.35
C GLN A 81 -13.61 36.47 -36.74
N PHE A 82 -14.89 36.60 -37.04
CA PHE A 82 -15.35 37.23 -38.28
C PHE A 82 -15.23 38.77 -38.20
N PRO A 83 -15.08 39.47 -39.34
CA PRO A 83 -15.10 40.93 -39.37
C PRO A 83 -16.43 41.46 -38.82
N THR A 84 -16.37 42.25 -37.74
CA THR A 84 -17.57 42.73 -37.03
C THR A 84 -18.44 43.67 -37.85
N ASP A 85 -17.83 44.34 -38.84
CA ASP A 85 -18.52 45.36 -39.64
C ASP A 85 -19.10 44.78 -40.93
N LEU A 86 -18.69 43.55 -41.31
CA LEU A 86 -19.10 42.89 -42.56
C LEU A 86 -19.97 41.66 -42.34
N VAL A 87 -19.91 41.05 -41.15
CA VAL A 87 -20.65 39.83 -40.82
C VAL A 87 -21.60 40.13 -39.67
N ASP A 88 -22.90 39.89 -39.93
CA ASP A 88 -23.93 40.00 -38.91
C ASP A 88 -23.67 38.98 -37.79
N GLY A 89 -23.51 39.51 -36.57
CA GLY A 89 -23.30 38.70 -35.39
C GLY A 89 -24.49 37.82 -35.05
N ASP A 90 -25.71 38.12 -35.51
CA ASP A 90 -26.90 37.32 -35.19
C ASP A 90 -27.06 36.04 -36.03
N ASP A 91 -26.38 35.92 -37.19
CA ASP A 91 -26.34 34.68 -37.98
C ASP A 91 -25.30 33.67 -37.43
N ALA A 92 -25.57 33.17 -36.22
CA ALA A 92 -24.73 32.20 -35.54
C ALA A 92 -24.55 30.90 -36.36
N SER A 93 -25.60 30.41 -37.00
CA SER A 93 -25.56 29.17 -37.79
C SER A 93 -24.76 29.33 -39.08
N GLY A 94 -24.88 30.47 -39.76
CA GLY A 94 -24.07 30.78 -40.94
C GLY A 94 -22.59 30.91 -40.61
N MET A 95 -22.25 31.63 -39.54
CA MET A 95 -20.87 31.75 -39.07
C MET A 95 -20.26 30.39 -38.71
N LEU A 96 -21.00 29.56 -37.96
CA LEU A 96 -20.55 28.22 -37.58
C LEU A 96 -20.28 27.36 -38.84
N ARG A 97 -21.20 27.37 -39.82
CA ARG A 97 -21.05 26.65 -41.09
C ARG A 97 -19.79 27.10 -41.85
N HIS A 98 -19.57 28.42 -41.98
CA HIS A 98 -18.40 28.93 -42.69
C HIS A 98 -17.10 28.67 -41.94
N ALA A 99 -17.10 28.73 -40.61
CA ALA A 99 -15.94 28.40 -39.79
C ALA A 99 -15.58 26.91 -39.96
N ARG A 100 -16.57 26.00 -39.95
CA ARG A 100 -16.36 24.57 -40.22
C ARG A 100 -15.79 24.33 -41.61
N GLN A 101 -16.39 24.91 -42.65
CA GLN A 101 -15.91 24.76 -44.04
C GLN A 101 -14.48 25.26 -44.20
N PHE A 102 -14.13 26.38 -43.58
CA PHE A 102 -12.75 26.88 -43.55
C PHE A 102 -11.81 25.88 -42.87
N ALA A 103 -12.17 25.39 -41.69
CA ALA A 103 -11.35 24.42 -40.95
C ALA A 103 -11.21 23.09 -41.70
N GLU A 104 -12.26 22.60 -42.37
CA GLU A 104 -12.21 21.39 -43.20
C GLU A 104 -11.29 21.57 -44.41
N ARG A 105 -11.27 22.76 -45.03
CA ARG A 105 -10.34 23.08 -46.13
C ARG A 105 -8.88 23.07 -45.68
N VAL A 106 -8.61 23.50 -44.45
CA VAL A 106 -7.25 23.58 -43.90
C VAL A 106 -6.79 22.25 -43.30
N PHE A 107 -7.64 21.59 -42.53
CA PHE A 107 -7.30 20.45 -41.68
C PHE A 107 -7.87 19.11 -42.18
N GLY A 108 -8.75 19.12 -43.17
CA GLY A 108 -9.44 17.97 -43.73
C GLY A 108 -10.87 17.76 -43.19
N ASN A 109 -11.70 17.06 -43.96
CA ASN A 109 -13.14 16.87 -43.68
C ASN A 109 -13.46 16.13 -42.37
N ARG A 110 -12.48 15.44 -41.78
CA ARG A 110 -12.61 14.71 -40.50
C ARG A 110 -11.74 15.31 -39.40
N ALA A 111 -11.61 16.63 -39.39
CA ALA A 111 -10.74 17.30 -38.43
C ALA A 111 -11.49 17.87 -37.21
N ILE A 112 -12.76 18.26 -37.36
CA ILE A 112 -13.52 18.94 -36.31
C ILE A 112 -14.27 17.91 -35.48
N PHE A 113 -14.06 17.92 -34.16
CA PHE A 113 -14.81 17.07 -33.23
C PHE A 113 -15.83 17.84 -32.41
N ALA A 114 -15.61 19.14 -32.21
CA ALA A 114 -16.60 20.00 -31.59
C ALA A 114 -16.55 21.43 -32.14
N ASP A 115 -17.67 22.13 -32.06
CA ASP A 115 -17.76 23.56 -32.35
C ASP A 115 -18.74 24.26 -31.43
N ARG A 116 -18.58 25.58 -31.26
CA ARG A 116 -19.57 26.42 -30.61
C ARG A 116 -19.39 27.89 -30.95
N ILE A 117 -20.46 28.65 -30.74
CA ILE A 117 -20.47 30.11 -30.69
C ILE A 117 -21.23 30.55 -29.45
N ASP A 118 -20.56 31.34 -28.62
CA ASP A 118 -21.09 31.84 -27.36
C ASP A 118 -21.91 33.12 -27.64
N ARG A 119 -23.19 33.12 -27.23
CA ARG A 119 -24.16 34.20 -27.52
C ARG A 119 -24.41 35.13 -26.33
N ASP A 120 -23.96 34.70 -25.17
CA ASP A 120 -24.05 35.36 -23.88
C ASP A 120 -22.90 36.36 -23.62
N GLU A 121 -21.86 36.37 -24.46
CA GLU A 121 -20.72 37.28 -24.34
C GLU A 121 -20.79 38.49 -25.30
N GLN A 122 -19.94 39.49 -25.06
CA GLN A 122 -19.84 40.70 -25.91
C GLN A 122 -19.35 40.41 -27.35
N GLY A 123 -18.57 39.34 -27.53
CA GLY A 123 -18.01 38.95 -28.82
C GLY A 123 -18.91 37.99 -29.58
N GLN A 124 -19.94 38.51 -30.25
CA GLN A 124 -20.93 37.69 -30.95
C GLN A 124 -20.43 37.06 -32.26
N GLN A 125 -19.32 37.56 -32.82
CA GLN A 125 -18.73 37.11 -34.09
C GLN A 125 -17.57 36.11 -33.92
N VAL A 126 -17.48 35.48 -32.74
CA VAL A 126 -16.38 34.58 -32.39
C VAL A 126 -16.86 33.14 -32.35
N VAL A 127 -16.22 32.29 -33.15
CA VAL A 127 -16.50 30.85 -33.23
C VAL A 127 -15.32 30.08 -32.68
N ASP A 128 -15.61 29.18 -31.73
CA ASP A 128 -14.67 28.20 -31.21
C ASP A 128 -14.80 26.90 -32.00
N LEU A 129 -13.74 26.47 -32.67
CA LEU A 129 -13.65 25.14 -33.28
C LEU A 129 -12.62 24.30 -32.54
N PHE A 130 -12.99 23.07 -32.22
CA PHE A 130 -12.08 22.10 -31.62
C PHE A 130 -11.72 21.03 -32.66
N VAL A 131 -10.43 20.98 -32.96
CA VAL A 131 -9.91 20.28 -34.14
C VAL A 131 -8.84 19.27 -33.75
N ALA A 132 -9.01 18.03 -34.17
CA ALA A 132 -8.03 16.96 -34.12
C ALA A 132 -7.86 16.36 -35.53
N PRO A 133 -6.94 16.92 -36.35
CA PRO A 133 -6.83 16.56 -37.77
C PRO A 133 -6.42 15.10 -37.98
N ILE A 134 -7.31 14.31 -38.60
CA ILE A 134 -7.07 12.92 -38.97
C ILE A 134 -6.46 12.86 -40.37
N TYR A 135 -5.38 12.08 -40.52
CA TYR A 135 -4.76 11.83 -41.82
C TYR A 135 -4.28 10.38 -41.94
N LEU A 136 -4.22 9.89 -43.18
CA LEU A 136 -3.60 8.60 -43.49
C LEU A 136 -2.07 8.74 -43.47
N LYS A 137 -1.43 8.14 -42.47
CA LYS A 137 0.01 8.04 -42.37
C LYS A 137 0.48 6.81 -43.13
N LYS A 138 0.93 7.03 -44.36
CA LYS A 138 1.59 6.00 -45.16
C LYS A 138 3.02 5.76 -44.66
N THR A 139 3.34 4.52 -44.33
CA THR A 139 4.70 4.09 -44.03
C THR A 139 5.11 2.99 -45.01
N LYS A 140 6.41 2.67 -45.10
CA LYS A 140 6.90 1.62 -46.02
C LYS A 140 6.21 0.26 -45.84
N ARG A 141 5.59 -0.01 -44.67
CA ARG A 141 5.02 -1.32 -44.29
C ARG A 141 3.52 -1.30 -44.05
N GLN A 142 2.92 -0.14 -43.78
CA GLN A 142 1.51 -0.05 -43.36
C GLN A 142 0.96 1.37 -43.54
N ASP A 143 -0.30 1.45 -43.93
CA ASP A 143 -1.11 2.66 -43.87
C ASP A 143 -1.89 2.66 -42.56
N LYS A 144 -1.77 3.74 -41.77
CA LYS A 144 -2.52 3.89 -40.52
C LYS A 144 -3.23 5.23 -40.44
N VAL A 145 -4.45 5.23 -39.94
CA VAL A 145 -5.18 6.45 -39.57
C VAL A 145 -4.47 7.06 -38.37
N ALA A 146 -4.07 8.32 -38.44
CA ALA A 146 -3.31 8.98 -37.38
C ALA A 146 -3.76 10.44 -37.21
N ILE A 147 -3.52 10.98 -36.02
CA ILE A 147 -3.81 12.39 -35.70
C ILE A 147 -2.52 13.19 -35.70
N SER A 148 -2.53 14.38 -36.30
CA SER A 148 -1.43 15.34 -36.17
C SER A 148 -1.93 16.77 -36.11
N THR A 149 -1.53 17.44 -35.04
CA THR A 149 -1.78 18.87 -34.78
C THR A 149 -0.79 19.79 -35.51
N THR A 150 0.19 19.25 -36.23
CA THR A 150 1.23 20.05 -36.93
C THR A 150 1.30 19.80 -38.42
N LYS A 151 0.93 18.61 -38.92
CA LYS A 151 1.10 18.25 -40.34
C LYS A 151 0.40 19.24 -41.29
N HIS A 152 -0.88 19.53 -41.05
CA HIS A 152 -1.68 20.38 -41.92
C HIS A 152 -1.22 21.85 -41.89
N LEU A 153 -0.83 22.36 -40.72
CA LEU A 153 -0.29 23.72 -40.58
C LEU A 153 1.04 23.88 -41.32
N LYS A 154 1.91 22.88 -41.26
CA LYS A 154 3.17 22.87 -42.03
C LYS A 154 2.92 22.83 -43.54
N ALA A 155 1.95 22.04 -43.99
CA ALA A 155 1.56 21.99 -45.39
C ALA A 155 0.96 23.33 -45.86
N LEU A 156 0.15 23.96 -45.01
CA LEU A 156 -0.40 25.29 -45.29
C LEU A 156 0.70 26.34 -45.38
N ALA A 157 1.65 26.35 -44.44
CA ALA A 157 2.80 27.27 -44.48
C ALA A 157 3.63 27.09 -45.76
N ALA A 158 3.88 25.85 -46.18
CA ALA A 158 4.58 25.56 -47.43
C ALA A 158 3.79 26.05 -48.66
N LYS A 159 2.46 25.86 -48.67
CA LYS A 159 1.57 26.35 -49.75
C LYS A 159 1.65 27.86 -49.93
N HIS A 160 1.79 28.62 -48.84
CA HIS A 160 1.94 30.08 -48.87
C HIS A 160 3.42 30.54 -48.95
N GLY A 161 4.33 29.68 -49.42
CA GLY A 161 5.70 30.07 -49.76
C GLY A 161 6.67 30.20 -48.57
N PHE A 162 6.32 29.70 -47.38
CA PHE A 162 7.23 29.75 -46.24
C PHE A 162 8.19 28.55 -46.23
N ASN A 163 9.45 28.79 -46.61
CA ASN A 163 10.50 27.75 -46.66
C ASN A 163 10.88 27.16 -45.28
N LYS A 164 10.65 27.91 -44.19
CA LYS A 164 10.85 27.43 -42.81
C LYS A 164 9.51 27.30 -42.10
N THR A 165 9.16 26.09 -41.67
CA THR A 165 7.93 25.85 -40.90
C THR A 165 8.15 26.19 -39.41
N THR A 166 8.00 27.47 -39.07
CA THR A 166 7.95 27.96 -37.68
C THR A 166 6.51 28.22 -37.29
N LEU A 167 6.20 28.22 -35.99
CA LEU A 167 4.85 28.53 -35.47
C LEU A 167 4.33 29.89 -35.97
N ARG A 168 5.23 30.87 -36.08
CA ARG A 168 4.91 32.19 -36.63
C ARG A 168 4.48 32.12 -38.09
N ASN A 169 5.16 31.31 -38.90
CA ASN A 169 4.83 31.16 -40.32
C ASN A 169 3.56 30.32 -40.51
N GLU A 170 3.34 29.30 -39.66
CA GLU A 170 2.07 28.56 -39.60
C GLU A 170 0.90 29.51 -39.31
N GLY A 171 1.03 30.38 -38.29
CA GLY A 171 0.00 31.38 -37.97
C GLY A 171 -0.21 32.42 -39.07
N ARG A 172 0.86 32.90 -39.72
CA ARG A 172 0.76 33.83 -40.87
C ARG A 172 0.04 33.20 -42.06
N ALA A 173 0.38 31.95 -42.38
CA ALA A 173 -0.25 31.21 -43.45
C ALA A 173 -1.74 30.97 -43.16
N LEU A 174 -2.08 30.66 -41.91
CA LEU A 174 -3.46 30.49 -41.48
C LEU A 174 -4.29 31.78 -41.61
N GLN A 175 -3.72 32.92 -41.20
CA GLN A 175 -4.35 34.24 -41.34
C GLN A 175 -4.55 34.61 -42.82
N THR A 176 -3.56 34.33 -43.68
CA THR A 176 -3.72 34.51 -45.14
C THR A 176 -4.81 33.61 -45.70
N ALA A 177 -4.84 32.32 -45.32
CA ALA A 177 -5.84 31.38 -45.80
C ALA A 177 -7.25 31.76 -45.36
N PHE A 178 -7.41 32.32 -44.15
CA PHE A 178 -8.71 32.80 -43.69
C PHE A 178 -9.16 34.05 -44.45
N PHE A 179 -8.25 35.00 -44.68
CA PHE A 179 -8.54 36.15 -45.54
C PHE A 179 -8.96 35.72 -46.96
N GLU A 180 -8.21 34.81 -47.59
CA GLU A 180 -8.57 34.25 -48.90
C GLU A 180 -9.95 33.58 -48.86
N TYR A 181 -10.26 32.85 -47.79
CA TYR A 181 -11.58 32.24 -47.62
C TYR A 181 -12.70 33.29 -47.50
N LEU A 182 -12.51 34.34 -46.69
CA LEU A 182 -13.49 35.42 -46.55
C LEU A 182 -13.73 36.16 -47.88
N ARG A 183 -12.67 36.37 -48.66
CA ARG A 183 -12.74 37.06 -49.95
C ARG A 183 -13.32 36.18 -51.06
N ASP A 184 -12.84 34.94 -51.18
CA ASP A 184 -13.12 34.09 -52.35
C ASP A 184 -14.38 33.24 -52.16
N GLU A 185 -14.60 32.71 -50.95
CA GLU A 185 -15.73 31.81 -50.66
C GLU A 185 -16.91 32.54 -50.03
N MET A 186 -16.68 33.43 -49.07
CA MET A 186 -17.76 34.25 -48.48
C MET A 186 -18.06 35.51 -49.30
N GLN A 187 -17.19 35.88 -50.23
CA GLN A 187 -17.37 37.04 -51.13
C GLN A 187 -17.68 38.34 -50.38
N LEU A 188 -17.03 38.54 -49.22
CA LEU A 188 -17.20 39.75 -48.42
C LEU A 188 -16.52 40.94 -49.10
N ASP A 189 -17.32 41.91 -49.53
CA ASP A 189 -16.81 43.15 -50.11
C ASP A 189 -16.13 44.01 -49.04
N GLY A 190 -14.97 44.59 -49.36
CA GLY A 190 -14.17 45.38 -48.43
C GLY A 190 -13.44 44.62 -47.33
N VAL A 191 -13.40 43.28 -47.36
CA VAL A 191 -12.58 42.50 -46.41
C VAL A 191 -11.10 42.79 -46.64
N GLU A 192 -10.37 43.05 -45.55
CA GLU A 192 -8.93 43.30 -45.59
C GLU A 192 -8.14 42.27 -44.80
N ARG A 193 -6.89 42.04 -45.22
CA ARG A 193 -5.97 41.19 -44.46
C ARG A 193 -5.38 42.00 -43.32
N GLY A 194 -5.49 41.47 -42.10
CA GLY A 194 -4.87 42.06 -40.91
C GLY A 194 -3.37 42.33 -41.10
N GLU A 195 -2.88 43.39 -40.45
CA GLU A 195 -1.47 43.79 -40.55
C GLU A 195 -0.52 42.69 -40.10
N GLN A 196 0.58 42.53 -40.85
CA GLN A 196 1.54 41.48 -40.56
C GLN A 196 2.37 41.83 -39.31
N LYS A 197 2.19 41.05 -38.24
CA LYS A 197 2.94 41.22 -37.00
C LYS A 197 4.47 41.16 -37.22
N TRP A 198 5.17 42.23 -36.83
CA TRP A 198 6.62 42.39 -36.96
C TRP A 198 7.41 41.97 -35.69
N SER A 199 6.88 42.24 -34.49
CA SER A 199 7.50 41.86 -33.20
C SER A 199 7.13 40.44 -32.74
N LEU A 200 7.94 39.88 -31.84
CA LEU A 200 7.69 38.60 -31.16
C LEU A 200 6.84 38.74 -29.90
N ASP A 201 6.71 39.97 -29.37
CA ASP A 201 6.04 40.22 -28.09
C ASP A 201 4.54 39.90 -28.14
N PRO A 202 3.93 39.45 -27.03
CA PRO A 202 2.49 39.23 -26.95
C PRO A 202 1.73 40.56 -27.09
N ASP A 203 1.41 40.95 -28.33
CA ASP A 203 0.52 42.10 -28.64
C ASP A 203 -0.97 41.79 -28.42
N TRP A 204 -1.26 40.74 -27.64
CA TRP A 204 -2.61 40.33 -27.33
C TRP A 204 -2.86 40.59 -25.85
N LYS A 205 -3.96 41.27 -25.57
CA LYS A 205 -4.47 41.42 -24.22
C LYS A 205 -5.48 40.31 -23.96
N SER A 206 -5.44 39.71 -22.79
CA SER A 206 -6.53 38.82 -22.36
C SER A 206 -7.83 39.62 -22.25
N ARG A 207 -9.00 38.96 -22.28
CA ARG A 207 -10.28 39.66 -22.09
C ARG A 207 -10.35 40.36 -20.73
N GLU A 208 -9.62 39.84 -19.73
CA GLU A 208 -9.52 40.46 -18.40
C GLU A 208 -8.74 41.77 -18.45
N GLN A 209 -7.62 41.80 -19.17
CA GLN A 209 -6.82 43.01 -19.38
C GLN A 209 -7.56 44.09 -20.18
N LEU A 210 -8.39 43.71 -21.16
CA LEU A 210 -9.25 44.67 -21.88
C LEU A 210 -10.35 45.24 -20.99
N ARG A 211 -10.92 44.43 -20.10
CA ARG A 211 -11.98 44.85 -19.18
C ARG A 211 -11.47 45.84 -18.13
N GLU A 212 -10.24 45.66 -17.65
CA GLU A 212 -9.58 46.62 -16.74
C GLU A 212 -9.41 48.00 -17.39
N GLU A 213 -8.96 48.05 -18.65
CA GLU A 213 -8.83 49.34 -19.38
C GLU A 213 -10.17 49.98 -19.72
N GLU A 214 -11.21 49.19 -20.01
CA GLU A 214 -12.58 49.69 -20.19
C GLU A 214 -13.13 50.30 -18.89
N LEU A 215 -12.88 49.65 -17.74
CA LEU A 215 -13.22 50.16 -16.41
C LEU A 215 -12.48 51.45 -16.07
N GLU A 216 -11.21 51.57 -16.44
CA GLU A 216 -10.43 52.80 -16.24
C GLU A 216 -10.93 53.96 -17.10
N LYS A 217 -11.31 53.69 -18.36
CA LYS A 217 -11.92 54.72 -19.22
C LYS A 217 -13.27 55.19 -18.73
N LEU A 218 -14.11 54.27 -18.26
CA LEU A 218 -15.43 54.60 -17.73
C LEU A 218 -15.31 55.48 -16.48
N LYS A 219 -14.31 55.22 -15.63
CA LYS A 219 -13.98 56.08 -14.48
C LYS A 219 -13.56 57.49 -14.91
N ALA A 220 -12.70 57.62 -15.92
CA ALA A 220 -12.26 58.92 -16.43
C ALA A 220 -13.41 59.75 -17.06
N GLU A 221 -14.36 59.09 -17.72
CA GLU A 221 -15.56 59.76 -18.28
C GLU A 221 -16.51 60.25 -17.16
N THR A 222 -16.68 59.46 -16.09
CA THR A 222 -17.49 59.88 -14.93
C THR A 222 -16.87 61.03 -14.16
N GLU A 223 -15.54 61.11 -14.07
CA GLU A 223 -14.84 62.21 -13.40
C GLU A 223 -14.96 63.53 -14.16
N ASN A 224 -14.97 63.50 -15.50
CA ASN A 224 -15.19 64.70 -16.31
C ASN A 224 -16.63 65.24 -16.22
N ALA A 225 -17.63 64.36 -16.12
CA ALA A 225 -19.03 64.77 -15.95
C ALA A 225 -19.32 65.37 -14.56
N LEU A 226 -18.55 64.98 -13.54
CA LEU A 226 -18.65 65.51 -12.18
C LEU A 226 -18.01 66.91 -12.04
N ALA A 227 -17.04 67.26 -12.88
CA ALA A 227 -16.36 68.55 -12.85
C ALA A 227 -17.26 69.73 -13.28
N GLU A 228 -18.14 69.54 -14.28
CA GLU A 228 -19.08 70.58 -14.75
C GLU A 228 -20.20 70.88 -13.73
N ALA A 229 -20.59 69.90 -12.92
CA ALA A 229 -21.64 70.06 -11.90
C ALA A 229 -21.14 70.75 -10.61
N ALA A 230 -19.81 70.82 -10.41
CA ALA A 230 -19.19 71.32 -9.18
C ALA A 230 -19.13 72.86 -9.11
N GLU A 231 -19.03 73.55 -10.25
CA GLU A 231 -18.88 75.01 -10.31
C GLU A 231 -20.13 75.76 -9.81
N ALA A 232 -21.32 75.19 -10.04
CA ALA A 232 -22.61 75.78 -9.62
C ALA A 232 -22.93 75.58 -8.12
N ARG A 233 -22.29 74.62 -7.45
CA ARG A 233 -22.57 74.28 -6.03
C ARG A 233 -21.60 74.92 -5.02
N ALA A 234 -20.48 75.46 -5.49
CA ALA A 234 -19.40 75.96 -4.64
C ALA A 234 -19.77 77.20 -3.79
N VAL A 235 -20.74 78.02 -4.22
CA VAL A 235 -21.12 79.27 -3.52
C VAL A 235 -22.08 79.01 -2.35
N ALA A 236 -22.89 77.97 -2.40
CA ALA A 236 -23.92 77.69 -1.38
C ALA A 236 -23.47 76.74 -0.25
N LEU A 237 -22.42 75.94 -0.47
CA LEU A 237 -21.99 74.88 0.46
C LEU A 237 -20.93 75.33 1.49
N ALA A 238 -20.31 76.49 1.32
CA ALA A 238 -19.21 76.94 2.18
C ALA A 238 -19.62 77.22 3.64
N GLU A 239 -20.90 77.55 3.90
CA GLU A 239 -21.40 77.79 5.26
C GLU A 239 -21.98 76.52 5.92
N VAL A 240 -22.52 75.57 5.15
CA VAL A 240 -23.02 74.28 5.68
C VAL A 240 -21.88 73.29 5.92
N ALA A 241 -20.81 73.35 5.12
CA ALA A 241 -19.66 72.45 5.20
C ALA A 241 -18.89 72.55 6.54
N ARG A 242 -18.84 73.72 7.18
CA ARG A 242 -18.13 73.88 8.46
C ARG A 242 -18.87 73.21 9.63
N ALA A 243 -20.20 73.08 9.55
CA ALA A 243 -21.02 72.41 10.55
C ALA A 243 -21.15 70.89 10.30
N GLN A 244 -21.08 70.45 9.05
CA GLN A 244 -21.07 69.02 8.68
C GLN A 244 -19.69 68.37 8.83
N ALA A 245 -18.58 69.08 8.60
CA ALA A 245 -17.23 68.54 8.75
C ALA A 245 -16.94 67.99 10.16
N MET A 246 -17.36 68.69 11.22
CA MET A 246 -17.20 68.18 12.60
C MET A 246 -18.11 66.98 12.91
N ARG A 247 -19.27 66.84 12.25
CA ARG A 247 -20.15 65.66 12.42
C ARG A 247 -19.67 64.45 11.62
N ILE A 248 -19.04 64.68 10.47
CA ILE A 248 -18.46 63.64 9.62
C ILE A 248 -17.18 63.10 10.25
N GLU A 249 -16.31 63.96 10.79
CA GLU A 249 -15.07 63.53 11.46
C GLU A 249 -15.35 62.72 12.74
N GLU A 250 -16.35 63.09 13.55
CA GLU A 250 -16.79 62.27 14.69
C GLU A 250 -17.43 60.93 14.25
N ALA A 251 -18.16 60.91 13.12
CA ALA A 251 -18.80 59.71 12.59
C ALA A 251 -17.82 58.75 11.90
N GLU A 252 -16.81 59.26 11.18
CA GLU A 252 -15.72 58.50 10.57
C GLU A 252 -14.79 57.94 11.65
N ALA A 253 -14.42 58.73 12.66
CA ALA A 253 -13.65 58.20 13.79
C ALA A 253 -14.45 57.16 14.61
N ALA A 254 -15.78 57.24 14.67
CA ALA A 254 -16.63 56.22 15.28
C ALA A 254 -16.77 54.97 14.38
N HIS A 255 -16.84 55.15 13.06
CA HIS A 255 -16.88 54.08 12.08
C HIS A 255 -15.55 53.30 12.05
N ASP A 256 -14.42 53.98 12.05
CA ASP A 256 -13.09 53.36 12.06
C ASP A 256 -12.82 52.62 13.36
N ARG A 257 -13.32 53.13 14.50
CA ARG A 257 -13.29 52.41 15.77
C ARG A 257 -14.18 51.15 15.74
N ARG A 258 -15.35 51.20 15.11
CA ARG A 258 -16.20 50.01 14.90
C ARG A 258 -15.59 49.02 13.92
N LEU A 259 -14.94 49.48 12.85
CA LEU A 259 -14.28 48.62 11.87
C LEU A 259 -13.04 47.96 12.49
N ALA A 260 -12.26 48.68 13.29
CA ALA A 260 -11.15 48.11 14.04
C ALA A 260 -11.60 47.14 15.14
N GLN A 261 -12.73 47.41 15.81
CA GLN A 261 -13.36 46.46 16.73
C GLN A 261 -13.91 45.22 16.02
N GLN A 262 -14.53 45.37 14.84
CA GLN A 262 -14.99 44.24 14.03
C GLN A 262 -13.82 43.42 13.49
N GLN A 263 -12.75 44.06 13.00
CA GLN A 263 -11.56 43.37 12.52
C GLN A 263 -10.78 42.67 13.64
N SER A 264 -10.73 43.24 14.85
CA SER A 264 -10.12 42.56 16.00
C SER A 264 -10.99 41.40 16.51
N ALA A 265 -12.32 41.54 16.51
CA ALA A 265 -13.25 40.46 16.80
C ALA A 265 -13.17 39.35 15.75
N GLU A 266 -13.16 39.67 14.46
CA GLU A 266 -12.97 38.71 13.37
C GLU A 266 -11.61 38.01 13.48
N ARG A 267 -10.51 38.73 13.75
CA ARG A 267 -9.20 38.12 13.98
C ARG A 267 -9.21 37.16 15.17
N MET A 268 -9.91 37.48 16.25
CA MET A 268 -10.08 36.55 17.37
C MET A 268 -10.94 35.34 16.98
N THR A 269 -12.04 35.52 16.24
CA THR A 269 -12.89 34.39 15.78
C THR A 269 -12.16 33.49 14.80
N VAL A 270 -11.38 34.05 13.88
CA VAL A 270 -10.55 33.30 12.93
C VAL A 270 -9.39 32.61 13.64
N ALA A 271 -8.80 33.23 14.68
CA ALA A 271 -7.79 32.59 15.51
C ALA A 271 -8.37 31.41 16.30
N LEU A 272 -9.56 31.56 16.90
CA LEU A 272 -10.30 30.50 17.58
C LEU A 272 -10.66 29.36 16.62
N ALA A 273 -11.21 29.68 15.44
CA ALA A 273 -11.56 28.68 14.43
C ALA A 273 -10.33 27.95 13.87
N LYS A 274 -9.20 28.65 13.67
CA LYS A 274 -7.92 28.02 13.29
C LYS A 274 -7.41 27.10 14.39
N MET A 275 -7.57 27.48 15.64
CA MET A 275 -7.20 26.65 16.79
C MET A 275 -8.09 25.42 16.93
N GLU A 276 -9.41 25.56 16.79
CA GLU A 276 -10.34 24.43 16.80
C GLU A 276 -10.07 23.47 15.64
N ALA A 277 -9.80 24.00 14.44
CA ALA A 277 -9.39 23.18 13.30
C ALA A 277 -8.03 22.50 13.52
N ALA A 278 -7.08 23.16 14.19
CA ALA A 278 -5.82 22.55 14.58
C ALA A 278 -6.03 21.42 15.59
N ASN A 279 -6.83 21.63 16.64
CA ASN A 279 -7.20 20.60 17.62
C ASN A 279 -7.97 19.43 16.98
N ALA A 280 -8.88 19.70 16.04
CA ALA A 280 -9.63 18.65 15.34
C ALA A 280 -8.71 17.79 14.45
N ARG A 281 -7.78 18.44 13.72
CA ARG A 281 -6.72 17.72 12.99
C ARG A 281 -5.82 16.93 13.93
N LEU A 282 -5.53 17.49 15.10
CA LEU A 282 -4.70 16.84 16.09
C LEU A 282 -5.34 15.56 16.63
N ASN A 283 -6.62 15.62 16.97
CA ASN A 283 -7.41 14.48 17.44
C ASN A 283 -7.57 13.42 16.35
N ALA A 284 -7.75 13.82 15.08
CA ALA A 284 -7.81 12.88 13.97
C ALA A 284 -6.49 12.11 13.80
N GLU A 285 -5.34 12.80 13.89
CA GLU A 285 -4.02 12.15 13.80
C GLU A 285 -3.74 11.23 15.01
N LEU A 286 -4.21 11.59 16.21
CA LEU A 286 -4.13 10.72 17.39
C LEU A 286 -4.97 9.46 17.21
N GLN A 287 -6.19 9.57 16.70
CA GLN A 287 -7.07 8.44 16.41
C GLN A 287 -6.49 7.52 15.33
N GLU A 288 -5.87 8.08 14.29
CA GLU A 288 -5.17 7.31 13.25
C GLU A 288 -3.99 6.52 13.85
N LYS A 289 -3.18 7.15 14.72
CA LYS A 289 -2.06 6.48 15.38
C LYS A 289 -2.50 5.41 16.37
N LEU A 290 -3.59 5.65 17.12
CA LEU A 290 -4.19 4.63 18.00
C LEU A 290 -4.75 3.45 17.19
N ALA A 291 -5.39 3.71 16.04
CA ALA A 291 -5.82 2.66 15.13
C ALA A 291 -4.63 1.86 14.58
N ALA A 292 -3.54 2.53 14.20
CA ALA A 292 -2.30 1.88 13.75
C ALA A 292 -1.64 1.04 14.87
N ALA A 293 -1.73 1.48 16.13
CA ALA A 293 -1.26 0.70 17.28
C ALA A 293 -2.09 -0.59 17.47
N LYS A 294 -3.42 -0.51 17.34
CA LYS A 294 -4.32 -1.68 17.38
C LYS A 294 -4.04 -2.67 16.24
N VAL A 295 -3.72 -2.18 15.04
CA VAL A 295 -3.30 -3.06 13.92
C VAL A 295 -1.99 -3.78 14.27
N LYS A 296 -1.00 -3.09 14.85
CA LYS A 296 0.24 -3.72 15.30
C LYS A 296 0.03 -4.74 16.42
N GLU A 297 -0.93 -4.49 17.32
CA GLU A 297 -1.33 -5.45 18.35
C GLU A 297 -1.94 -6.71 17.73
N ALA A 298 -2.89 -6.56 16.80
CA ALA A 298 -3.49 -7.68 16.08
C ALA A 298 -2.47 -8.46 15.23
N GLU A 299 -1.51 -7.79 14.60
CA GLU A 299 -0.40 -8.43 13.89
C GLU A 299 0.49 -9.26 14.84
N ALA A 300 0.77 -8.75 16.04
CA ALA A 300 1.55 -9.46 17.05
C ALA A 300 0.80 -10.69 17.59
N GLU A 301 -0.52 -10.60 17.80
CA GLU A 301 -1.35 -11.74 18.18
C GLU A 301 -1.39 -12.81 17.09
N LEU A 302 -1.57 -12.41 15.83
CA LEU A 302 -1.59 -13.33 14.70
C LEU A 302 -0.22 -13.99 14.48
N GLN A 303 0.89 -13.29 14.78
CA GLN A 303 2.23 -13.88 14.83
C GLN A 303 2.39 -14.88 15.99
N ALA A 304 1.90 -14.56 17.18
CA ALA A 304 1.94 -15.47 18.32
C ALA A 304 1.14 -16.75 18.03
N GLU A 305 -0.02 -16.64 17.39
CA GLU A 305 -0.84 -17.79 17.00
C GLU A 305 -0.16 -18.65 15.94
N ARG A 306 0.51 -18.05 14.94
CA ARG A 306 1.35 -18.78 13.97
C ARG A 306 2.44 -19.60 14.67
N TRP A 307 3.10 -19.03 15.68
CA TRP A 307 4.13 -19.75 16.43
C TRP A 307 3.56 -20.86 17.32
N ARG A 308 2.35 -20.69 17.86
CA ARG A 308 1.65 -21.78 18.57
C ARG A 308 1.36 -22.96 17.65
N VAL A 309 0.89 -22.70 16.43
CA VAL A 309 0.66 -23.75 15.42
C VAL A 309 1.98 -24.44 15.03
N GLU A 310 3.07 -23.68 14.85
CA GLU A 310 4.39 -24.23 14.58
C GLU A 310 4.91 -25.10 15.74
N ASN A 311 4.68 -24.68 17.00
CA ASN A 311 5.04 -25.43 18.18
C ASN A 311 4.26 -26.76 18.29
N GLN A 312 2.94 -26.73 18.03
CA GLN A 312 2.11 -27.94 17.98
C GLN A 312 2.57 -28.91 16.88
N ALA A 313 2.99 -28.40 15.72
CA ALA A 313 3.54 -29.22 14.65
C ALA A 313 4.85 -29.90 15.08
N ALA A 314 5.75 -29.14 15.71
CA ALA A 314 7.02 -29.66 16.21
C ALA A 314 6.83 -30.70 17.35
N GLU A 315 5.82 -30.52 18.22
CA GLU A 315 5.46 -31.52 19.23
C GLU A 315 4.96 -32.83 18.61
N ARG A 316 4.15 -32.76 17.54
CA ARG A 316 3.71 -33.95 16.80
C ARG A 316 4.89 -34.67 16.17
N ASP A 317 5.85 -33.94 15.62
CA ASP A 317 7.06 -34.53 15.03
C ASP A 317 7.95 -35.17 16.10
N ARG A 318 8.08 -34.54 17.27
CA ARG A 318 8.77 -35.12 18.44
C ARG A 318 8.11 -36.42 18.89
N ALA A 319 6.77 -36.46 18.97
CA ALA A 319 6.02 -37.66 19.34
C ALA A 319 6.20 -38.79 18.32
N LYS A 320 6.18 -38.47 17.01
CA LYS A 320 6.47 -39.45 15.95
C LYS A 320 7.89 -39.99 16.05
N ALA A 321 8.88 -39.13 16.24
CA ALA A 321 10.28 -39.54 16.39
C ALA A 321 10.48 -40.42 17.64
N ALA A 322 9.83 -40.09 18.76
CA ALA A 322 9.85 -40.92 19.97
C ALA A 322 9.23 -42.31 19.72
N ALA A 323 8.11 -42.39 19.00
CA ALA A 323 7.49 -43.66 18.63
C ALA A 323 8.40 -44.49 17.70
N MET A 324 9.08 -43.85 16.74
CA MET A 324 10.06 -44.52 15.87
C MET A 324 11.27 -45.05 16.65
N ILE A 325 11.80 -44.28 17.60
CA ILE A 325 12.90 -44.70 18.48
C ILE A 325 12.49 -45.94 19.29
N GLN A 326 11.28 -45.92 19.86
CA GLN A 326 10.76 -47.04 20.65
C GLN A 326 10.59 -48.28 19.77
N ALA A 327 9.98 -48.14 18.59
CA ALA A 327 9.81 -49.25 17.65
C ALA A 327 11.16 -49.84 17.20
N ALA A 328 12.15 -49.01 16.89
CA ALA A 328 13.49 -49.47 16.53
C ALA A 328 14.19 -50.18 17.70
N THR A 329 14.00 -49.69 18.93
CA THR A 329 14.57 -50.30 20.14
C THR A 329 13.93 -51.67 20.42
N ASP A 330 12.62 -51.78 20.28
CA ASP A 330 11.89 -53.04 20.44
C ASP A 330 12.28 -54.05 19.35
N GLN A 331 12.46 -53.59 18.10
CA GLN A 331 12.95 -54.42 17.01
C GLN A 331 14.40 -54.91 17.25
N SER A 332 15.32 -54.04 17.68
CA SER A 332 16.69 -54.45 18.03
C SER A 332 16.71 -55.44 19.19
N ARG A 333 15.84 -55.26 20.20
CA ARG A 333 15.70 -56.23 21.29
C ARG A 333 15.19 -57.58 20.79
N GLN A 334 14.21 -57.59 19.88
CA GLN A 334 13.71 -58.81 19.28
C GLN A 334 14.80 -59.54 18.48
N LEU A 335 15.55 -58.82 17.63
CA LEU A 335 16.67 -59.40 16.87
C LEU A 335 17.78 -59.94 17.77
N ALA A 336 18.08 -59.27 18.89
CA ALA A 336 19.03 -59.77 19.88
C ALA A 336 18.55 -61.07 20.55
N ASN A 337 17.27 -61.11 20.95
CA ASN A 337 16.66 -62.31 21.51
C ASN A 337 16.66 -63.48 20.51
N ASP A 338 16.31 -63.22 19.25
CA ASP A 338 16.34 -64.20 18.17
C ASP A 338 17.76 -64.72 17.93
N ARG A 339 18.77 -63.83 17.94
CA ARG A 339 20.18 -64.22 17.80
C ARG A 339 20.64 -65.12 18.95
N THR A 340 20.30 -64.78 20.19
CA THR A 340 20.62 -65.61 21.36
C THR A 340 19.95 -66.97 21.26
N LEU A 341 18.66 -67.00 20.89
CA LEU A 341 17.92 -68.25 20.68
C LEU A 341 18.55 -69.11 19.59
N HIS A 342 18.91 -68.53 18.44
CA HIS A 342 19.56 -69.24 17.35
C HIS A 342 20.93 -69.81 17.78
N GLN A 343 21.69 -69.05 18.56
CA GLN A 343 22.97 -69.50 19.09
C GLN A 343 22.80 -70.68 20.06
N GLU A 344 21.80 -70.63 20.95
CA GLU A 344 21.45 -71.74 21.84
C GLU A 344 21.01 -72.99 21.06
N GLN A 345 20.20 -72.81 20.01
CA GLN A 345 19.77 -73.90 19.12
C GLN A 345 20.94 -74.53 18.36
N ILE A 346 21.90 -73.74 17.88
CA ILE A 346 23.12 -74.24 17.23
C ILE A 346 24.01 -74.98 18.24
N THR A 347 24.18 -74.45 19.45
CA THR A 347 24.94 -75.13 20.52
C THR A 347 24.29 -76.46 20.90
N LEU A 348 22.96 -76.49 21.02
CA LEU A 348 22.20 -77.72 21.27
C LEU A 348 22.40 -78.74 20.14
N LEU A 349 22.36 -78.30 18.88
CA LEU A 349 22.65 -79.19 17.75
C LEU A 349 24.04 -79.78 17.81
N SER A 350 25.03 -78.93 18.10
CA SER A 350 26.44 -79.35 18.24
C SER A 350 26.58 -80.45 19.29
N ARG A 351 25.95 -80.27 20.47
CA ARG A 351 25.97 -81.29 21.53
C ARG A 351 25.20 -82.55 21.13
N SER A 352 24.06 -82.39 20.47
CA SER A 352 23.22 -83.52 20.05
C SER A 352 23.85 -84.41 18.97
N ALA A 353 24.90 -83.91 18.31
CA ALA A 353 25.67 -84.67 17.35
C ALA A 353 26.63 -85.67 18.00
N ASP A 354 26.91 -85.53 19.30
CA ASP A 354 27.65 -86.52 20.09
C ASP A 354 26.67 -87.45 20.82
N ASP A 355 26.62 -88.72 20.42
CA ASP A 355 25.75 -89.73 21.02
C ASP A 355 26.05 -89.98 22.50
N LYS A 356 27.25 -89.63 22.98
CA LYS A 356 27.62 -89.75 24.40
C LYS A 356 26.87 -88.78 25.31
N GLU A 357 26.37 -87.70 24.74
CA GLU A 357 25.64 -86.66 25.47
C GLU A 357 24.17 -87.03 25.70
N GLY A 358 23.71 -88.20 25.23
CA GLY A 358 22.38 -88.75 25.52
C GLY A 358 21.20 -88.03 24.86
N LEU A 359 21.47 -87.01 24.03
CA LEU A 359 20.42 -86.23 23.34
C LEU A 359 19.81 -86.95 22.14
N HIS A 360 20.46 -87.99 21.62
CA HIS A 360 19.96 -88.89 20.58
C HIS A 360 19.26 -88.19 19.40
N LEU A 361 19.97 -87.28 18.71
CA LEU A 361 19.41 -86.61 17.52
C LEU A 361 19.02 -87.64 16.45
N GLN A 362 17.75 -87.67 16.07
CA GLN A 362 17.20 -88.63 15.11
C GLN A 362 16.14 -88.00 14.19
N ILE A 363 15.84 -88.67 13.08
CA ILE A 363 14.74 -88.27 12.21
C ILE A 363 13.43 -88.56 12.94
N GLY A 364 12.59 -87.55 13.11
CA GLY A 364 11.37 -87.68 13.91
C GLY A 364 10.51 -86.44 13.84
N ARG A 365 9.38 -86.45 14.56
CA ARG A 365 8.50 -85.30 14.67
C ARG A 365 8.98 -84.42 15.83
N HIS A 366 9.36 -83.19 15.52
CA HIS A 366 9.72 -82.20 16.53
C HIS A 366 8.47 -81.81 17.35
N PRO A 367 8.57 -81.57 18.67
CA PRO A 367 7.39 -81.41 19.54
C PRO A 367 6.51 -80.19 19.19
N VAL A 368 7.11 -79.12 18.65
CA VAL A 368 6.42 -77.83 18.43
C VAL A 368 6.42 -77.39 16.96
N SER A 369 7.18 -78.05 16.09
CA SER A 369 7.32 -77.65 14.68
C SER A 369 7.39 -78.87 13.77
N ASP A 370 7.15 -78.69 12.47
CA ASP A 370 7.37 -79.74 11.48
C ASP A 370 8.85 -79.78 11.01
N ALA A 371 9.77 -79.61 11.96
CA ALA A 371 11.19 -79.49 11.65
C ALA A 371 11.83 -80.82 11.21
N GLY A 372 11.14 -81.96 11.36
CA GLY A 372 11.56 -83.26 10.83
C GLY A 372 12.75 -83.94 11.53
N PHE A 373 13.07 -83.54 12.76
CA PHE A 373 14.01 -84.20 13.65
C PHE A 373 13.45 -84.24 15.09
N ALA A 374 13.99 -85.14 15.92
CA ALA A 374 13.68 -85.21 17.34
C ALA A 374 14.95 -85.47 18.15
N MET A 375 14.96 -85.00 19.39
CA MET A 375 15.99 -85.23 20.40
C MET A 375 15.34 -85.66 21.72
N ASP A 376 16.09 -86.33 22.58
CA ASP A 376 15.65 -86.70 23.93
C ASP A 376 15.74 -85.49 24.89
N GLU A 377 14.57 -85.01 25.32
CA GLU A 377 14.46 -83.88 26.23
C GLU A 377 14.91 -84.20 27.67
N GLN A 378 15.05 -85.48 28.04
CA GLN A 378 15.47 -85.89 29.39
C GLN A 378 16.92 -85.49 29.68
N HIS A 379 17.76 -85.46 28.65
CA HIS A 379 19.19 -85.10 28.73
C HIS A 379 19.45 -83.61 28.39
N MET A 380 18.40 -82.81 28.23
CA MET A 380 18.52 -81.36 28.03
C MET A 380 18.52 -80.62 29.37
N SER A 381 19.36 -79.59 29.47
CA SER A 381 19.21 -78.58 30.52
C SER A 381 17.88 -77.83 30.35
N ALA A 382 17.45 -77.11 31.38
CA ALA A 382 16.22 -76.33 31.31
C ALA A 382 16.23 -75.28 30.17
N MET A 383 17.38 -74.62 29.95
CA MET A 383 17.56 -73.64 28.87
C MET A 383 17.47 -74.30 27.49
N GLU A 384 18.10 -75.45 27.32
CA GLU A 384 18.08 -76.18 26.04
C GLU A 384 16.71 -76.73 25.70
N ARG A 385 15.98 -77.20 26.71
CA ARG A 385 14.60 -77.66 26.52
C ARG A 385 13.70 -76.50 26.07
N ASP A 386 13.90 -75.30 26.61
CA ASP A 386 13.19 -74.10 26.16
C ASP A 386 13.57 -73.72 24.71
N ALA A 387 14.87 -73.68 24.40
CA ALA A 387 15.36 -73.39 23.04
C ALA A 387 14.90 -74.44 22.01
N TYR A 388 14.88 -75.72 22.39
CA TYR A 388 14.37 -76.83 21.58
C TYR A 388 12.89 -76.67 21.28
N ARG A 389 12.07 -76.35 22.30
CA ARG A 389 10.62 -76.21 22.12
C ARG A 389 10.20 -74.96 21.35
N LYS A 390 11.09 -73.99 21.15
CA LYS A 390 10.79 -72.81 20.30
C LYS A 390 10.86 -73.18 18.81
N PRO A 391 10.16 -72.44 17.92
CA PRO A 391 10.28 -72.64 16.48
C PRO A 391 11.75 -72.51 16.04
N TRP A 392 12.19 -73.42 15.18
CA TRP A 392 13.54 -73.39 14.63
C TRP A 392 13.53 -72.65 13.29
N PRO A 393 14.49 -71.75 13.03
CA PRO A 393 14.65 -71.15 11.72
C PRO A 393 14.79 -72.24 10.65
N PRO A 394 14.20 -72.08 9.45
CA PRO A 394 14.22 -73.09 8.40
C PRO A 394 15.64 -73.59 8.06
N ALA A 395 16.63 -72.69 8.09
CA ALA A 395 18.04 -73.02 7.86
C ALA A 395 18.61 -73.93 8.96
N ILE A 396 18.41 -73.58 10.24
CA ILE A 396 18.90 -74.37 11.37
C ILE A 396 18.17 -75.73 11.42
N ALA A 397 16.85 -75.75 11.16
CA ALA A 397 16.07 -76.98 11.04
C ALA A 397 16.53 -77.88 9.87
N ALA A 398 16.94 -77.30 8.74
CA ALA A 398 17.52 -78.04 7.63
C ALA A 398 18.86 -78.69 8.00
N VAL A 399 19.74 -77.95 8.71
CA VAL A 399 21.00 -78.48 9.24
C VAL A 399 20.74 -79.61 10.23
N ALA A 400 19.79 -79.43 11.15
CA ALA A 400 19.39 -80.45 12.12
C ALA A 400 18.92 -81.75 11.45
N ARG A 401 18.06 -81.66 10.43
CA ARG A 401 17.61 -82.82 9.64
C ARG A 401 18.75 -83.52 8.91
N ALA A 402 19.65 -82.74 8.32
CA ALA A 402 20.80 -83.28 7.61
C ALA A 402 21.73 -84.03 8.57
N LEU A 403 22.00 -83.46 9.75
CA LEU A 403 22.77 -84.09 10.83
C LEU A 403 22.08 -85.36 11.34
N ALA A 404 20.78 -85.31 11.62
CA ALA A 404 20.01 -86.46 12.07
C ALA A 404 20.06 -87.62 11.06
N ARG A 405 19.94 -87.32 9.75
CA ARG A 405 20.10 -88.32 8.67
C ARG A 405 21.52 -88.89 8.62
N ALA A 406 22.54 -88.03 8.71
CA ALA A 406 23.93 -88.46 8.69
C ALA A 406 24.26 -89.35 9.90
N LEU A 407 23.84 -88.98 11.09
CA LEU A 407 24.02 -89.77 12.31
C LEU A 407 23.28 -91.11 12.23
N ALA A 408 22.07 -91.15 11.68
CA ALA A 408 21.37 -92.41 11.45
C ALA A 408 22.16 -93.36 10.52
N ILE A 409 22.75 -92.83 9.44
CA ILE A 409 23.61 -93.60 8.54
C ILE A 409 24.87 -94.08 9.27
N ILE A 410 25.52 -93.21 10.07
CA ILE A 410 26.72 -93.56 10.83
C ILE A 410 26.41 -94.61 11.89
N ARG A 411 25.30 -94.52 12.62
CA ARG A 411 24.87 -95.51 13.62
C ARG A 411 24.58 -96.87 12.99
N ASP A 412 23.86 -96.89 11.86
CA ASP A 412 23.61 -98.11 11.08
C ASP A 412 24.92 -98.71 10.54
N ALA A 413 25.83 -97.87 10.05
CA ALA A 413 27.16 -98.29 9.62
C ALA A 413 28.01 -98.80 10.79
N ALA A 414 28.00 -98.14 11.95
CA ALA A 414 28.75 -98.54 13.15
C ALA A 414 28.22 -99.87 13.71
N ALA A 415 26.90 -100.07 13.74
CA ALA A 415 26.31 -101.36 14.08
C ALA A 415 26.75 -102.46 13.09
N LYS A 416 26.75 -102.16 11.79
CA LYS A 416 27.25 -103.06 10.74
C LYS A 416 28.76 -103.27 10.80
N VAL A 417 29.55 -102.28 11.23
CA VAL A 417 31.01 -102.35 11.40
C VAL A 417 31.35 -103.14 12.65
N PHE A 418 30.61 -103.01 13.75
CA PHE A 418 30.77 -103.88 14.92
C PHE A 418 30.47 -105.36 14.55
N GLU A 419 29.46 -105.61 13.71
CA GLU A 419 29.20 -106.94 13.15
C GLU A 419 30.26 -107.39 12.11
N ARG A 420 30.87 -106.45 11.37
CA ARG A 420 31.85 -106.70 10.30
C ARG A 420 33.31 -106.69 10.75
N GLU A 421 33.71 -106.04 11.84
CA GLU A 421 35.05 -106.13 12.45
C GLU A 421 35.32 -107.57 12.92
N ARG A 422 34.24 -108.31 13.20
CA ARG A 422 34.27 -109.76 13.38
C ARG A 422 34.55 -110.55 12.09
N ALA A 423 34.49 -109.92 10.91
CA ALA A 423 34.59 -110.54 9.58
C ALA A 423 35.62 -109.87 8.62
N ILE A 424 36.13 -108.67 8.91
CA ILE A 424 37.05 -107.88 8.07
C ILE A 424 38.42 -107.80 8.77
N ALA A 425 39.05 -108.96 8.97
CA ALA A 425 40.51 -109.05 8.98
C ALA A 425 41.08 -109.25 7.55
N ASN A 426 40.21 -109.30 6.51
CA ASN A 426 40.55 -109.85 5.18
C ASN A 426 40.16 -108.97 3.97
N ARG A 427 39.77 -107.69 4.11
CA ARG A 427 39.25 -106.92 2.96
C ARG A 427 39.59 -105.41 2.97
N GLU A 428 40.84 -105.06 3.26
CA GLU A 428 41.24 -103.65 3.45
C GLU A 428 41.81 -102.90 2.23
N THR A 429 41.99 -103.51 1.06
CA THR A 429 42.69 -102.83 -0.06
C THR A 429 41.82 -102.27 -1.19
N LEU A 430 40.50 -102.49 -1.20
CA LEU A 430 39.63 -102.02 -2.30
C LEU A 430 38.77 -100.77 -1.97
N MET A 431 38.63 -100.39 -0.69
CA MET A 431 37.67 -99.37 -0.24
C MET A 431 38.22 -97.93 -0.23
N ALA A 432 39.53 -97.74 -0.43
CA ALA A 432 40.20 -96.45 -0.25
C ALA A 432 39.85 -95.40 -1.33
N THR A 433 39.51 -95.81 -2.55
CA THR A 433 39.18 -94.90 -3.66
C THR A 433 37.72 -94.44 -3.65
N GLU A 434 36.77 -95.32 -3.34
CA GLU A 434 35.35 -94.95 -3.19
C GLU A 434 35.12 -94.03 -1.98
N GLN A 435 35.89 -94.23 -0.91
CA GLN A 435 35.82 -93.38 0.29
C GLN A 435 36.39 -91.97 0.04
N ALA A 436 37.38 -91.83 -0.84
CA ALA A 436 37.91 -90.53 -1.24
C ALA A 436 36.89 -89.71 -2.07
N GLU A 437 36.15 -90.34 -2.98
CA GLU A 437 35.08 -89.67 -3.75
C GLU A 437 33.86 -89.32 -2.89
N ALA A 438 33.48 -90.20 -1.96
CA ALA A 438 32.42 -89.92 -0.99
C ALA A 438 32.77 -88.73 -0.08
N ASN A 439 34.04 -88.65 0.37
CA ASN A 439 34.53 -87.52 1.17
C ASN A 439 34.53 -86.21 0.37
N ARG A 440 34.93 -86.23 -0.91
CA ARG A 440 34.89 -85.03 -1.76
C ARG A 440 33.45 -84.50 -1.93
N ARG A 441 32.47 -85.37 -2.18
CA ARG A 441 31.05 -84.98 -2.26
C ARG A 441 30.50 -84.44 -0.92
N LEU A 442 30.99 -84.96 0.20
CA LEU A 442 30.63 -84.48 1.54
C LEU A 442 31.21 -83.07 1.79
N GLU A 443 32.46 -82.85 1.40
CA GLU A 443 33.13 -81.55 1.51
C GLU A 443 32.44 -80.48 0.65
N GLU A 444 32.07 -80.81 -0.59
CA GLU A 444 31.30 -79.91 -1.47
C GLU A 444 29.95 -79.53 -0.84
N ARG A 445 29.23 -80.48 -0.25
CA ARG A 445 27.97 -80.19 0.47
C ARG A 445 28.17 -79.33 1.71
N ARG A 446 29.22 -79.59 2.49
CA ARG A 446 29.57 -78.76 3.66
C ARG A 446 29.93 -77.33 3.23
N ALA A 447 30.68 -77.17 2.15
CA ALA A 447 31.04 -75.87 1.60
C ALA A 447 29.79 -75.09 1.15
N ALA A 448 28.85 -75.75 0.46
CA ALA A 448 27.58 -75.14 0.06
C ALA A 448 26.73 -74.69 1.25
N GLN A 449 26.61 -75.53 2.28
CA GLN A 449 25.85 -75.20 3.50
C GLN A 449 26.49 -74.06 4.30
N MET A 450 27.82 -74.04 4.43
CA MET A 450 28.51 -72.91 5.08
C MET A 450 28.36 -71.60 4.29
N HIS A 451 28.29 -71.67 2.96
CA HIS A 451 28.03 -70.50 2.13
C HIS A 451 26.62 -69.96 2.36
N GLU A 452 25.60 -70.82 2.39
CA GLU A 452 24.21 -70.43 2.67
C GLU A 452 24.06 -69.81 4.08
N HIS A 453 24.73 -70.39 5.08
CA HIS A 453 24.76 -69.83 6.44
C HIS A 453 25.43 -68.45 6.47
N ARG A 454 26.54 -68.27 5.74
CA ARG A 454 27.22 -66.97 5.63
C ARG A 454 26.30 -65.90 5.02
N LEU A 455 25.61 -66.23 3.94
CA LEU A 455 24.63 -65.33 3.31
C LEU A 455 23.48 -64.96 4.27
N ALA A 456 23.01 -65.92 5.09
CA ALA A 456 21.99 -65.65 6.10
C ALA A 456 22.49 -64.70 7.21
N MET A 457 23.75 -64.85 7.63
CA MET A 457 24.37 -63.95 8.61
C MET A 457 24.60 -62.55 8.03
N GLU A 458 25.10 -62.44 6.80
CA GLU A 458 25.25 -61.16 6.08
C GLU A 458 23.89 -60.45 5.93
N ALA A 459 22.82 -61.18 5.60
CA ALA A 459 21.47 -60.62 5.53
C ALA A 459 20.97 -60.09 6.89
N LEU A 460 21.33 -60.75 7.99
CA LEU A 460 20.98 -60.31 9.35
C LEU A 460 21.78 -59.06 9.74
N GLU A 461 23.06 -58.98 9.38
CA GLU A 461 23.90 -57.80 9.57
C GLU A 461 23.38 -56.59 8.78
N VAL A 462 22.96 -56.79 7.52
CA VAL A 462 22.33 -55.73 6.70
C VAL A 462 21.04 -55.23 7.34
N ARG A 463 20.20 -56.11 7.87
CA ARG A 463 18.98 -55.71 8.59
C ARG A 463 19.30 -54.94 9.87
N GLN A 464 20.29 -55.38 10.64
CA GLN A 464 20.72 -54.68 11.86
C GLN A 464 21.23 -53.27 11.53
N ALA A 465 22.08 -53.14 10.50
CA ALA A 465 22.58 -51.86 10.05
C ALA A 465 21.46 -50.92 9.58
N ALA A 466 20.42 -51.45 8.94
CA ALA A 466 19.24 -50.66 8.54
C ALA A 466 18.43 -50.16 9.76
N VAL A 467 18.26 -50.99 10.78
CA VAL A 467 17.60 -50.58 12.04
C VAL A 467 18.42 -49.53 12.78
N ASP A 468 19.74 -49.70 12.85
CA ASP A 468 20.64 -48.74 13.49
C ASP A 468 20.65 -47.39 12.76
N ALA A 469 20.62 -47.40 11.42
CA ALA A 469 20.49 -46.19 10.61
C ALA A 469 19.14 -45.48 10.85
N ALA A 470 18.04 -46.23 10.84
CA ALA A 470 16.71 -45.69 11.12
C ALA A 470 16.61 -45.10 12.54
N HIS A 471 17.26 -45.74 13.52
CA HIS A 471 17.35 -45.21 14.88
C HIS A 471 18.14 -43.90 14.93
N ALA A 472 19.30 -43.83 14.26
CA ALA A 472 20.11 -42.61 14.19
C ALA A 472 19.35 -41.45 13.52
N ASP A 473 18.60 -41.72 12.45
CA ASP A 473 17.73 -40.73 11.79
C ASP A 473 16.60 -40.24 12.69
N ALA A 474 15.97 -41.15 13.46
CA ALA A 474 14.92 -40.78 14.40
C ALA A 474 15.47 -39.93 15.56
N VAL A 475 16.67 -40.24 16.07
CA VAL A 475 17.37 -39.44 17.09
C VAL A 475 17.70 -38.03 16.57
N ARG A 476 18.24 -37.92 15.34
CA ARG A 476 18.48 -36.62 14.69
C ARG A 476 17.19 -35.82 14.52
N SER A 477 16.13 -36.45 14.01
CA SER A 477 14.82 -35.81 13.81
C SER A 477 14.21 -35.31 15.12
N ARG A 478 14.37 -36.06 16.21
CA ARG A 478 13.94 -35.64 17.55
C ARG A 478 14.72 -34.41 18.03
N ALA A 479 16.04 -34.41 17.89
CA ALA A 479 16.89 -33.28 18.30
C ALA A 479 16.53 -32.01 17.51
N ASP A 480 16.30 -32.13 16.20
CA ASP A 480 15.86 -31.03 15.35
C ASP A 480 14.48 -30.49 15.77
N ALA A 481 13.54 -31.37 16.11
CA ALA A 481 12.23 -30.98 16.62
C ALA A 481 12.34 -30.25 17.97
N GLU A 482 13.16 -30.74 18.90
CA GLU A 482 13.42 -30.10 20.20
C GLU A 482 14.04 -28.70 20.01
N ALA A 483 15.01 -28.55 19.12
CA ALA A 483 15.61 -27.25 18.80
C ALA A 483 14.64 -26.27 18.09
N ARG A 484 13.62 -26.77 17.38
CA ARG A 484 12.55 -25.92 16.80
C ARG A 484 11.57 -25.46 17.88
N ILE A 485 11.17 -26.35 18.80
CA ILE A 485 10.31 -26.03 19.96
C ILE A 485 10.98 -24.95 20.82
N GLU A 486 12.26 -25.09 21.13
CA GLU A 486 13.00 -24.11 21.94
C GLU A 486 13.05 -22.73 21.26
N ARG A 487 13.34 -22.68 19.95
CA ARG A 487 13.32 -21.43 19.19
C ARG A 487 11.93 -20.80 19.10
N ALA A 488 10.89 -21.62 18.90
CA ALA A 488 9.51 -21.14 18.83
C ALA A 488 9.03 -20.58 20.18
N THR A 489 9.31 -21.29 21.29
CA THR A 489 8.97 -20.84 22.64
C THR A 489 9.72 -19.57 23.06
N MET A 490 11.00 -19.44 22.69
CA MET A 490 11.75 -18.20 22.91
C MET A 490 11.14 -17.03 22.13
N ARG A 491 10.76 -17.24 20.85
CA ARG A 491 10.08 -16.22 20.04
C ARG A 491 8.73 -15.82 20.64
N GLU A 492 7.89 -16.78 21.03
CA GLU A 492 6.59 -16.54 21.68
C GLU A 492 6.76 -15.72 22.96
N LYS A 493 7.71 -16.08 23.83
CA LYS A 493 8.03 -15.30 25.04
C LYS A 493 8.45 -13.87 24.69
N THR A 494 9.32 -13.68 23.69
CA THR A 494 9.76 -12.34 23.28
C THR A 494 8.62 -11.50 22.70
N ALA A 495 7.75 -12.06 21.84
CA ALA A 495 6.62 -11.27 21.32
C ALA A 495 5.55 -11.03 22.37
N SER A 496 5.25 -11.99 23.24
CA SER A 496 4.31 -11.80 24.34
C SER A 496 4.80 -10.70 25.29
N ALA A 497 6.09 -10.70 25.64
CA ALA A 497 6.69 -9.62 26.42
C ALA A 497 6.61 -8.27 25.71
N LYS A 498 6.87 -8.21 24.40
CA LYS A 498 6.77 -6.98 23.59
C LYS A 498 5.33 -6.48 23.46
N ALA A 499 4.35 -7.38 23.30
CA ALA A 499 2.94 -7.05 23.25
C ALA A 499 2.44 -6.49 24.59
N ALA A 500 2.76 -7.18 25.70
CA ALA A 500 2.45 -6.70 27.05
C ALA A 500 3.09 -5.33 27.33
N PHE A 501 4.34 -5.13 26.91
CA PHE A 501 5.04 -3.85 27.02
C PHE A 501 4.32 -2.73 26.24
N ASN A 502 3.94 -2.98 24.98
CA ASN A 502 3.19 -2.00 24.17
C ASN A 502 1.81 -1.70 24.75
N ALA A 503 1.09 -2.73 25.23
CA ALA A 503 -0.24 -2.57 25.82
C ALA A 503 -0.21 -1.71 27.10
N ARG A 504 0.82 -1.88 27.93
CA ARG A 504 1.06 -1.02 29.11
C ARG A 504 1.25 0.45 28.72
N TRP A 505 2.09 0.71 27.72
CA TRP A 505 2.30 2.07 27.19
C TRP A 505 1.04 2.67 26.55
N GLY A 506 0.21 1.84 25.91
CA GLY A 506 -1.09 2.27 25.37
C GLY A 506 -2.03 2.75 26.46
N ARG A 507 -2.15 1.98 27.55
CA ARG A 507 -2.94 2.38 28.73
C ARG A 507 -2.39 3.64 29.39
N ALA A 508 -1.07 3.73 29.53
CA ALA A 508 -0.41 4.90 30.11
C ALA A 508 -0.71 6.18 29.31
N LEU A 509 -0.64 6.12 27.97
CA LEU A 509 -0.97 7.27 27.13
C LEU A 509 -2.43 7.71 27.22
N VAL A 510 -3.37 6.77 27.33
CA VAL A 510 -4.80 7.10 27.53
C VAL A 510 -5.00 7.81 28.87
N ALA A 511 -4.40 7.29 29.95
CA ALA A 511 -4.46 7.92 31.27
C ALA A 511 -3.88 9.35 31.27
N ILE A 512 -2.81 9.57 30.52
CA ILE A 512 -2.16 10.87 30.35
C ILE A 512 -3.04 11.85 29.57
N ALA A 513 -3.66 11.41 28.48
CA ALA A 513 -4.55 12.26 27.69
C ALA A 513 -5.75 12.78 28.51
N ASP A 514 -6.23 11.98 29.47
CA ASP A 514 -7.30 12.36 30.40
C ASP A 514 -6.83 13.33 31.50
N THR A 515 -5.52 13.48 31.72
CA THR A 515 -4.93 14.37 32.74
C THR A 515 -3.66 15.10 32.25
N PRO A 516 -3.81 16.09 31.37
CA PRO A 516 -2.67 16.69 30.66
C PRO A 516 -1.72 17.55 31.52
N ASN A 517 -2.10 17.93 32.74
CA ASN A 517 -1.29 18.79 33.62
C ASN A 517 -0.28 18.03 34.50
N VAL A 518 -0.05 16.74 34.24
CA VAL A 518 0.70 15.85 35.16
C VAL A 518 2.12 15.55 34.66
N ILE A 519 2.47 15.96 33.43
CA ILE A 519 3.74 15.59 32.79
C ILE A 519 4.74 16.74 32.85
N THR A 520 5.95 16.45 33.33
CA THR A 520 7.12 17.32 33.18
C THR A 520 8.26 16.53 32.52
N ILE A 521 8.60 16.87 31.27
CA ILE A 521 9.78 16.30 30.59
C ILE A 521 11.02 17.05 31.08
N ASN A 522 12.00 16.33 31.63
CA ASN A 522 13.28 16.91 32.01
C ASN A 522 14.18 17.12 30.76
N GLU A 523 15.32 17.81 30.92
CA GLU A 523 16.25 18.14 29.82
C GLU A 523 16.79 16.90 29.07
N ASP A 524 16.73 15.71 29.69
CA ASP A 524 17.16 14.44 29.13
C ASP A 524 16.04 13.71 28.34
N GLY A 525 14.86 14.31 28.18
CA GLY A 525 13.72 13.70 27.47
C GLY A 525 12.96 12.65 28.29
N VAL A 526 13.23 12.54 29.59
CA VAL A 526 12.51 11.64 30.50
C VAL A 526 11.28 12.36 31.05
N ALA A 527 10.11 11.85 30.72
CA ALA A 527 8.85 12.31 31.31
C ALA A 527 8.82 11.92 32.80
N SER A 528 8.89 12.93 33.67
CA SER A 528 8.69 12.80 35.12
C SER A 528 7.25 13.17 35.47
N PHE A 529 6.69 12.47 36.46
CA PHE A 529 5.31 12.63 36.90
C PHE A 529 5.28 12.99 38.38
N ASP A 530 4.27 13.74 38.78
CA ASP A 530 3.97 13.90 40.20
C ASP A 530 3.68 12.51 40.81
N LYS A 531 4.49 12.11 41.81
CA LYS A 531 4.38 10.82 42.50
C LYS A 531 3.01 10.59 43.14
N GLN A 532 2.30 11.65 43.55
CA GLN A 532 0.97 11.53 44.15
C GLN A 532 -0.09 11.23 43.08
N ILE A 533 0.07 11.77 41.87
CA ILE A 533 -0.86 11.55 40.77
C ILE A 533 -0.57 10.22 40.05
N ALA A 534 0.70 9.81 39.95
CA ALA A 534 1.05 8.47 39.47
C ALA A 534 0.38 7.36 40.32
N LYS A 535 0.22 7.58 41.63
CA LYS A 535 -0.52 6.65 42.52
C LYS A 535 -2.01 6.55 42.18
N THR A 536 -2.63 7.59 41.63
CA THR A 536 -4.04 7.52 41.23
C THR A 536 -4.28 6.72 39.95
N PHE A 537 -3.23 6.51 39.13
CA PHE A 537 -3.29 5.69 37.91
C PHE A 537 -2.95 4.21 38.11
N GLY A 538 -2.63 3.80 39.34
CA GLY A 538 -2.38 2.41 39.71
C GLY A 538 -0.91 1.97 39.58
N GLU A 539 -0.58 0.80 40.15
CA GLU A 539 0.78 0.25 40.19
C GLU A 539 1.35 -0.03 38.78
N GLU A 540 0.51 -0.49 37.85
CA GLU A 540 0.94 -0.79 36.47
C GLU A 540 1.44 0.46 35.73
N PHE A 541 0.84 1.63 35.98
CA PHE A 541 1.30 2.90 35.42
C PHE A 541 2.66 3.27 36.03
N ALA A 542 2.78 3.22 37.37
CA ALA A 542 4.01 3.53 38.10
C ALA A 542 5.20 2.67 37.67
N ASP A 543 4.97 1.40 37.31
CA ASP A 543 6.00 0.48 36.81
C ASP A 543 6.36 0.73 35.34
N THR A 544 5.45 1.30 34.55
CA THR A 544 5.66 1.54 33.12
C THR A 544 6.48 2.80 32.87
N MET A 545 6.25 3.86 33.63
CA MET A 545 6.89 5.18 33.39
C MET A 545 8.43 5.22 33.51
N PRO A 546 9.08 4.43 34.39
CA PRO A 546 10.54 4.37 34.45
C PRO A 546 11.20 3.69 33.24
N SER A 547 10.41 2.99 32.40
CA SER A 547 10.93 2.31 31.21
C SER A 547 11.07 3.27 30.03
N ASN A 548 11.98 2.97 29.08
CA ASN A 548 12.08 3.78 27.87
C ASN A 548 10.82 3.59 27.01
N PRO A 549 10.08 4.66 26.65
CA PRO A 549 8.90 4.51 25.82
C PRO A 549 9.26 3.94 24.45
N PRO A 550 8.41 3.09 23.86
CA PRO A 550 8.55 2.74 22.45
C PRO A 550 8.37 4.00 21.60
N GLU A 551 9.03 4.08 20.44
CA GLU A 551 9.07 5.28 19.58
C GLU A 551 7.68 5.89 19.29
N TRP A 552 6.65 5.05 19.15
CA TRP A 552 5.28 5.52 18.92
C TRP A 552 4.68 6.18 20.17
N ALA A 553 5.03 5.71 21.36
CA ALA A 553 4.56 6.26 22.62
C ALA A 553 5.32 7.53 22.99
N GLU A 554 6.61 7.60 22.71
CA GLU A 554 7.43 8.81 22.84
C GLU A 554 6.82 9.97 22.03
N LYS A 555 6.50 9.73 20.75
CA LYS A 555 5.81 10.72 19.90
C LYS A 555 4.43 11.11 20.44
N GLY A 556 3.73 10.19 21.10
CA GLY A 556 2.46 10.48 21.78
C GLY A 556 2.66 11.40 22.98
N LEU A 557 3.65 11.11 23.83
CA LEU A 557 4.00 11.91 25.01
C LEU A 557 4.45 13.32 24.63
N THR A 558 5.36 13.47 23.67
CA THR A 558 5.82 14.79 23.19
C THR A 558 4.64 15.64 22.75
N ARG A 559 3.67 15.02 22.06
CA ARG A 559 2.51 15.72 21.54
C ARG A 559 1.52 16.13 22.62
N GLU A 560 1.27 15.26 23.60
CA GLU A 560 0.46 15.65 24.78
C GLU A 560 1.12 16.79 25.55
N LEU A 561 2.46 16.83 25.60
CA LEU A 561 3.18 17.95 26.19
C LEU A 561 2.96 19.26 25.43
N GLU A 562 3.05 19.23 24.10
CA GLU A 562 2.78 20.39 23.25
C GLU A 562 1.35 20.92 23.46
N ILE A 563 0.37 20.03 23.58
CA ILE A 563 -1.02 20.39 23.88
C ILE A 563 -1.14 21.04 25.27
N ALA A 564 -0.51 20.43 26.28
CA ALA A 564 -0.51 20.95 27.65
C ALA A 564 0.14 22.34 27.72
N GLU A 565 1.27 22.55 27.04
CA GLU A 565 1.96 23.83 26.96
C GLU A 565 1.09 24.90 26.27
N GLN A 566 0.46 24.56 25.14
CA GLN A 566 -0.48 25.45 24.46
C GLN A 566 -1.66 25.83 25.35
N ARG A 567 -2.22 24.87 26.10
CA ARG A 567 -3.28 25.13 27.09
C ARG A 567 -2.80 26.05 28.22
N HIS A 568 -1.58 25.85 28.73
CA HIS A 568 -1.00 26.72 29.75
C HIS A 568 -0.81 28.15 29.23
N VAL A 569 -0.22 28.33 28.04
CA VAL A 569 -0.03 29.64 27.40
C VAL A 569 -1.38 30.35 27.20
N LEU A 570 -2.42 29.61 26.81
CA LEU A 570 -3.77 30.17 26.68
C LEU A 570 -4.34 30.59 28.03
N ALA A 571 -4.27 29.72 29.05
CA ALA A 571 -4.73 30.05 30.39
C ALA A 571 -4.00 31.26 30.98
N GLU A 572 -2.72 31.44 30.67
CA GLU A 572 -1.93 32.59 31.09
C GLU A 572 -2.32 33.87 30.34
N ARG A 573 -2.55 33.80 29.03
CA ARG A 573 -3.12 34.90 28.24
C ARG A 573 -4.51 35.30 28.74
N TYR A 574 -5.38 34.35 29.08
CA TYR A 574 -6.68 34.62 29.69
C TYR A 574 -6.54 35.30 31.06
N ARG A 575 -5.62 34.83 31.91
CA ARG A 575 -5.32 35.48 33.20
C ARG A 575 -4.84 36.92 33.01
N GLN A 576 -3.97 37.19 32.04
CA GLN A 576 -3.49 38.53 31.71
C GLN A 576 -4.62 39.42 31.19
N ALA A 577 -5.44 38.93 30.26
CA ALA A 577 -6.60 39.65 29.73
C ALA A 577 -7.59 39.99 30.85
N SER A 578 -7.89 39.03 31.74
CA SER A 578 -8.76 39.26 32.90
C SER A 578 -8.21 40.33 33.85
N LYS A 579 -6.89 40.36 34.08
CA LYS A 579 -6.23 41.43 34.87
C LYS A 579 -6.37 42.80 34.20
N GLN A 580 -6.19 42.88 32.88
CA GLN A 580 -6.35 44.14 32.13
C GLN A 580 -7.80 44.64 32.18
N VAL A 581 -8.79 43.75 32.05
CA VAL A 581 -10.21 44.06 32.21
C VAL A 581 -10.51 44.62 33.61
N GLN A 582 -9.96 44.00 34.66
CA GLN A 582 -10.09 44.49 36.05
C GLN A 582 -9.41 45.85 36.27
N GLN A 583 -8.22 46.06 35.71
CA GLN A 583 -7.52 47.35 35.76
C GLN A 583 -8.30 48.46 35.06
N LEU A 584 -8.88 48.17 33.89
CA LEU A 584 -9.70 49.12 33.14
C LEU A 584 -10.99 49.47 33.90
N ALA A 585 -11.64 48.48 34.52
CA ALA A 585 -12.80 48.71 35.39
C ALA A 585 -12.47 49.63 36.57
N ALA A 586 -11.34 49.40 37.26
CA ALA A 586 -10.89 50.23 38.38
C ALA A 586 -10.54 51.67 37.96
N LEU A 587 -9.98 51.86 36.75
CA LEU A 587 -9.71 53.19 36.19
C LEU A 587 -11.01 53.95 35.88
N LEU A 588 -12.01 53.27 35.29
CA LEU A 588 -13.31 53.86 35.00
C LEU A 588 -14.07 54.26 36.27
N GLU A 589 -13.94 53.46 37.34
CA GLU A 589 -14.53 53.77 38.64
C GLU A 589 -13.89 55.02 39.27
N LYS A 590 -12.55 55.14 39.22
CA LYS A 590 -11.83 56.33 39.69
C LYS A 590 -12.12 57.59 38.87
N ALA A 591 -12.33 57.46 37.56
CA ALA A 591 -12.57 58.60 36.69
C ALA A 591 -13.98 59.19 36.84
N GLY A 592 -14.96 58.41 37.31
CA GLY A 592 -16.39 58.76 37.26
C GLY A 592 -16.80 60.12 37.84
N SER A 593 -16.07 60.65 38.83
CA SER A 593 -16.36 61.96 39.44
C SER A 593 -15.82 63.16 38.66
N VAL A 594 -14.94 62.94 37.67
CA VAL A 594 -14.23 63.99 36.91
C VAL A 594 -14.66 64.02 35.44
N LEU A 595 -15.42 63.03 34.99
CA LEU A 595 -15.84 62.91 33.59
C LEU A 595 -17.04 63.81 33.28
N THR A 596 -16.97 64.51 32.14
CA THR A 596 -18.09 65.29 31.59
C THR A 596 -19.27 64.38 31.20
N PRO A 597 -20.51 64.89 31.07
CA PRO A 597 -21.68 64.07 30.73
C PRO A 597 -21.50 63.23 29.45
N ARG A 598 -20.79 63.77 28.46
CA ARG A 598 -20.49 63.05 27.20
C ARG A 598 -19.47 61.92 27.40
N GLN A 599 -18.51 62.11 28.31
CA GLN A 599 -17.52 61.09 28.67
C GLN A 599 -18.11 60.01 29.59
N GLN A 600 -19.13 60.33 30.40
CA GLN A 600 -19.86 59.35 31.22
C GLN A 600 -20.59 58.33 30.35
N LEU A 601 -21.19 58.76 29.24
CA LEU A 601 -21.84 57.88 28.26
C LEU A 601 -20.87 56.88 27.63
N VAL A 602 -19.69 57.34 27.21
CA VAL A 602 -18.62 56.47 26.70
C VAL A 602 -18.10 55.54 27.80
N ALA A 603 -17.97 56.03 29.04
CA ALA A 603 -17.55 55.21 30.17
C ALA A 603 -18.56 54.09 30.50
N GLU A 604 -19.86 54.32 30.34
CA GLU A 604 -20.90 53.28 30.48
C GLU A 604 -20.82 52.24 29.37
N GLU A 605 -20.64 52.64 28.11
CA GLU A 605 -20.47 51.70 26.99
C GLU A 605 -19.24 50.80 27.20
N VAL A 606 -18.11 51.39 27.63
CA VAL A 606 -16.91 50.61 27.95
C VAL A 606 -17.15 49.70 29.16
N ARG A 607 -17.88 50.15 30.18
CA ARG A 607 -18.23 49.33 31.36
C ARG A 607 -19.08 48.12 30.98
N HIS A 608 -20.07 48.31 30.12
CA HIS A 608 -20.90 47.22 29.60
C HIS A 608 -20.09 46.24 28.73
N ALA A 609 -19.13 46.73 27.94
CA ALA A 609 -18.24 45.88 27.15
C ALA A 609 -17.30 45.05 28.05
N VAL A 610 -16.75 45.66 29.11
CA VAL A 610 -15.92 45.01 30.13
C VAL A 610 -16.70 43.93 30.87
N GLU A 611 -17.93 44.20 31.30
CA GLU A 611 -18.80 43.20 31.96
C GLU A 611 -19.14 42.03 31.04
N LYS A 612 -19.43 42.30 29.77
CA LYS A 612 -19.68 41.26 28.77
C LYS A 612 -18.44 40.39 28.51
N ALA A 613 -17.25 41.00 28.43
CA ALA A 613 -15.99 40.30 28.28
C ALA A 613 -15.66 39.44 29.53
N ALA A 614 -15.92 39.96 30.73
CA ALA A 614 -15.75 39.21 31.98
C ALA A 614 -16.70 38.01 32.07
N ALA A 615 -17.96 38.17 31.64
CA ALA A 615 -18.93 37.09 31.60
C ALA A 615 -18.55 35.97 30.61
N LEU A 616 -18.00 36.33 29.44
CA LEU A 616 -17.49 35.38 28.45
C LEU A 616 -16.25 34.63 28.96
N SER A 617 -15.31 35.36 29.59
CA SER A 617 -14.12 34.77 30.21
C SER A 617 -14.49 33.75 31.31
N ASN A 618 -15.43 34.09 32.20
CA ASN A 618 -15.90 33.18 33.26
C ASN A 618 -16.61 31.94 32.72
N ARG A 619 -17.25 32.02 31.55
CA ARG A 619 -17.90 30.87 30.91
C ARG A 619 -16.86 29.94 30.28
N GLN A 620 -15.87 30.48 29.57
CA GLN A 620 -14.80 29.69 28.96
C GLN A 620 -13.88 29.03 29.98
N VAL A 621 -13.59 29.69 31.12
CA VAL A 621 -12.83 29.07 32.23
C VAL A 621 -13.62 27.95 32.93
N ARG A 622 -14.95 27.90 32.76
CA ARG A 622 -15.79 26.80 33.26
C ARG A 622 -15.87 25.61 32.29
N ASP A 623 -15.70 25.87 31.00
CA ASP A 623 -15.78 24.86 29.93
C ASP A 623 -14.41 24.26 29.57
N MET A 624 -13.30 24.94 29.92
CA MET A 624 -11.92 24.44 29.90
C MET A 624 -11.56 23.71 31.18
#